data_AF-A0A0L0GDL3-F1
#
_entry.id   AF-A0A0L0GDL3-F1
#
_cell.length_a   1.000
_cell.length_b   1.000
_cell.length_c   1.000
_cell.angle_alpha   90.00
_cell.angle_beta   90.00
_cell.angle_gamma   90.00
#
_symmetry.space_group_name_H-M   'P 1'
#
loop_
_entity.id
_entity.type
_entity.pdbx_description
1 polymer ?
#
loop_
_entity_poly.entity_id
_entity_poly.type
_entity_poly.pdbx_seq_one_letter_code
_entity_poly.pdbx_strand_id
1 'polypeptide(L)'
;MNRADAMDALVMIQPSLIAYSFDGPPQPVLLDSSSLGPDRILLLDSFFHILIWHGETVAAWRKAGYQNQAEYENFRLLLEAPVKDAKDIINERFPVPRFIDTDQGGSQARFLLAKVNPSQSHNNAHAYGADPSAAPVITDDVSLQVFMEHLKKLAVSSST
;
A
#
# COMPACT_ATOMS: atom_id res chain seq x y z
N MET A 1 -5.49 19.16 -9.16
CA MET A 1 -6.69 18.57 -9.79
C MET A 1 -7.11 19.27 -11.06
N ASN A 2 -7.50 20.57 -11.05
CA ASN A 2 -8.11 21.26 -12.21
C ASN A 2 -7.20 21.49 -13.46
N ARG A 3 -5.99 20.95 -13.47
CA ARG A 3 -5.03 21.02 -14.60
C ARG A 3 -4.44 19.67 -14.98
N ALA A 4 -4.78 18.61 -14.24
CA ALA A 4 -4.34 17.24 -14.50
C ALA A 4 -5.25 16.61 -15.56
N ASP A 5 -4.71 15.68 -16.34
CA ASP A 5 -5.51 14.87 -17.24
C ASP A 5 -6.36 13.85 -16.45
N ALA A 6 -7.18 13.07 -17.17
CA ALA A 6 -8.08 12.11 -16.54
C ALA A 6 -7.33 10.99 -15.78
N MET A 7 -6.15 10.58 -16.25
CA MET A 7 -5.37 9.50 -15.63
C MET A 7 -4.72 9.99 -14.35
N ASP A 8 -4.11 11.16 -14.39
CA ASP A 8 -3.55 11.82 -13.21
C ASP A 8 -4.63 12.10 -12.16
N ALA A 9 -5.82 12.54 -12.60
CA ALA A 9 -6.95 12.76 -11.69
C ALA A 9 -7.42 11.45 -11.02
N LEU A 10 -7.42 10.32 -11.74
CA LEU A 10 -7.76 9.02 -11.17
C LEU A 10 -6.76 8.60 -10.09
N VAL A 11 -5.45 8.74 -10.35
CA VAL A 11 -4.40 8.43 -9.36
C VAL A 11 -4.49 9.34 -8.13
N MET A 12 -4.89 10.60 -8.30
CA MET A 12 -5.15 11.50 -7.18
C MET A 12 -6.34 11.07 -6.31
N ILE A 13 -7.40 10.50 -6.91
CA ILE A 13 -8.62 10.06 -6.20
C ILE A 13 -8.40 8.70 -5.54
N GLN A 14 -7.90 7.74 -6.30
CA GLN A 14 -7.66 6.38 -5.87
C GLN A 14 -6.20 6.04 -6.13
N PRO A 15 -5.33 6.18 -5.12
CA PRO A 15 -3.94 5.78 -5.20
C PRO A 15 -3.79 4.33 -5.64
N SER A 16 -2.78 4.06 -6.46
CA SER A 16 -2.44 2.68 -6.85
C SER A 16 -1.45 2.08 -5.86
N LEU A 17 -1.60 0.77 -5.59
CA LEU A 17 -0.70 0.00 -4.75
C LEU A 17 -0.21 -1.21 -5.55
N ILE A 18 1.11 -1.37 -5.68
CA ILE A 18 1.74 -2.50 -6.37
C ILE A 18 2.52 -3.31 -5.35
N ALA A 19 2.34 -4.63 -5.34
CA ALA A 19 3.06 -5.54 -4.48
C ALA A 19 4.19 -6.25 -5.23
N TYR A 20 5.34 -6.37 -4.57
CA TYR A 20 6.52 -7.09 -5.01
C TYR A 20 6.82 -8.17 -3.96
N SER A 21 6.83 -9.43 -4.37
CA SER A 21 7.23 -10.57 -3.53
C SER A 21 8.04 -11.56 -4.36
N PHE A 22 8.49 -12.65 -3.73
CA PHE A 22 9.17 -13.73 -4.42
C PHE A 22 8.23 -14.64 -5.21
N ASP A 23 6.92 -14.57 -4.96
CA ASP A 23 5.93 -15.51 -5.48
C ASP A 23 5.45 -15.18 -6.90
N GLY A 24 5.95 -14.11 -7.50
CA GLY A 24 5.55 -13.71 -8.84
C GLY A 24 6.04 -12.33 -9.26
N PRO A 25 5.63 -11.90 -10.47
CA PRO A 25 5.91 -10.55 -10.95
C PRO A 25 5.17 -9.48 -10.12
N PRO A 26 5.59 -8.21 -10.21
CA PRO A 26 4.87 -7.10 -9.58
C PRO A 26 3.40 -7.09 -10.01
N GLN A 27 2.50 -6.98 -9.04
CA GLN A 27 1.06 -7.04 -9.30
C GLN A 27 0.28 -5.94 -8.56
N PRO A 28 -0.75 -5.35 -9.18
CA PRO A 28 -1.65 -4.43 -8.50
C PRO A 28 -2.39 -5.14 -7.37
N VAL A 29 -2.44 -4.50 -6.20
CA VAL A 29 -3.18 -4.98 -5.03
C VAL A 29 -4.17 -3.92 -4.56
N LEU A 30 -5.15 -4.34 -3.76
CA LEU A 30 -6.15 -3.43 -3.21
C LEU A 30 -5.48 -2.46 -2.24
N LEU A 31 -5.93 -1.21 -2.23
CA LEU A 31 -5.52 -0.20 -1.25
C LEU A 31 -6.21 -0.48 0.09
N ASP A 32 -5.84 -1.58 0.71
CA ASP A 32 -6.54 -2.20 1.83
C ASP A 32 -5.53 -2.78 2.82
N SER A 33 -5.85 -2.74 4.11
CA SER A 33 -4.98 -3.25 5.17
C SER A 33 -4.58 -4.72 4.99
N SER A 34 -5.42 -5.54 4.36
CA SER A 34 -5.11 -6.95 4.06
C SER A 34 -3.97 -7.13 3.05
N SER A 35 -3.62 -6.08 2.30
CA SER A 35 -2.50 -6.12 1.35
C SER A 35 -1.15 -5.86 2.02
N LEU A 36 -1.14 -5.39 3.27
CA LEU A 36 0.06 -5.22 4.10
C LEU A 36 0.51 -6.60 4.59
N GLY A 37 1.69 -7.05 4.15
CA GLY A 37 2.27 -8.33 4.55
C GLY A 37 3.75 -8.19 4.91
N PRO A 38 4.29 -9.02 5.80
CA PRO A 38 5.67 -8.90 6.27
C PRO A 38 6.72 -9.30 5.22
N ASP A 39 6.32 -10.11 4.23
CA ASP A 39 7.16 -10.77 3.23
C ASP A 39 7.19 -10.07 1.85
N ARG A 40 6.61 -8.87 1.75
CA ARG A 40 6.47 -8.13 0.50
C ARG A 40 6.90 -6.68 0.62
N ILE A 41 7.16 -6.08 -0.54
CA ILE A 41 7.39 -4.65 -0.69
C ILE A 41 6.18 -4.06 -1.40
N LEU A 42 5.74 -2.87 -0.98
CA LEU A 42 4.64 -2.16 -1.60
C LEU A 42 5.13 -0.84 -2.18
N LEU A 43 4.74 -0.55 -3.42
CA LEU A 43 4.89 0.75 -4.05
C LEU A 43 3.51 1.43 -4.09
N LEU A 44 3.34 2.46 -3.28
CA LEU A 44 2.18 3.34 -3.28
C LEU A 44 2.46 4.54 -4.18
N ASP A 45 1.54 4.79 -5.11
CA ASP A 45 1.48 6.02 -5.87
C ASP A 45 0.17 6.75 -5.59
N SER A 46 0.27 7.90 -4.92
CA SER A 46 -0.86 8.78 -4.56
C SER A 46 -0.85 10.09 -5.34
N PHE A 47 -0.22 10.11 -6.51
CA PHE A 47 0.12 11.28 -7.31
C PHE A 47 1.14 12.20 -6.62
N PHE A 48 0.86 12.69 -5.41
CA PHE A 48 1.71 13.64 -4.67
C PHE A 48 2.83 12.97 -3.87
N HIS A 49 2.64 11.72 -3.48
CA HIS A 49 3.64 10.91 -2.80
C HIS A 49 3.85 9.60 -3.55
N ILE A 50 5.12 9.27 -3.76
CA ILE A 50 5.59 7.93 -4.14
C ILE A 50 6.22 7.32 -2.91
N LEU A 51 5.67 6.23 -2.42
CA LEU A 51 6.08 5.61 -1.17
C LEU A 51 6.42 4.14 -1.40
N ILE A 52 7.65 3.75 -1.03
CA ILE A 52 8.07 2.37 -0.92
C ILE A 52 7.95 1.95 0.55
N TRP A 53 7.21 0.87 0.78
CA TRP A 53 7.02 0.28 2.10
C TRP A 53 7.57 -1.14 2.13
N HIS A 54 8.46 -1.43 3.07
CA HIS A 54 9.00 -2.77 3.27
C HIS A 54 8.31 -3.47 4.44
N GLY A 55 7.78 -4.67 4.20
CA GLY A 55 7.28 -5.54 5.25
C GLY A 55 8.37 -5.93 6.26
N GLU A 56 7.96 -6.31 7.46
CA GLU A 56 8.87 -6.61 8.58
C GLU A 56 9.98 -7.60 8.22
N THR A 57 9.65 -8.72 7.57
CA THR A 57 10.62 -9.74 7.16
C THR A 57 11.60 -9.20 6.12
N VAL A 58 11.08 -8.48 5.11
CA VAL A 58 11.93 -7.86 4.08
C VAL A 58 12.87 -6.82 4.69
N ALA A 59 12.37 -5.98 5.60
CA ALA A 59 13.18 -4.99 6.30
C ALA A 59 14.27 -5.65 7.15
N ALA A 60 13.94 -6.75 7.84
CA ALA A 60 14.90 -7.53 8.61
C ALA A 60 16.02 -8.11 7.72
N TRP A 61 15.66 -8.70 6.58
CA TRP A 61 16.62 -9.21 5.60
C TRP A 61 17.50 -8.11 5.00
N ARG A 62 16.92 -6.95 4.68
CA ARG A 62 17.64 -5.77 4.19
C ARG A 62 18.67 -5.29 5.22
N LYS A 63 18.29 -5.27 6.50
CA LYS A 63 19.15 -4.88 7.61
C LYS A 63 20.26 -5.89 7.90
N ALA A 64 19.97 -7.19 7.72
CA ALA A 64 20.96 -8.26 7.82
C ALA A 64 21.98 -8.25 6.66
N GLY A 65 21.70 -7.51 5.58
CA GLY A 65 22.62 -7.32 4.48
C GLY A 65 22.64 -8.48 3.49
N TYR A 66 21.57 -9.30 3.44
CA TYR A 66 21.50 -10.43 2.50
C TYR A 66 21.65 -10.00 1.05
N GLN A 67 21.17 -8.81 0.68
CA GLN A 67 21.28 -8.24 -0.67
C GLN A 67 22.73 -8.03 -1.15
N ASN A 68 23.72 -8.03 -0.23
CA ASN A 68 25.13 -7.87 -0.57
C ASN A 68 25.83 -9.21 -0.84
N GLN A 69 25.17 -10.34 -0.57
CA GLN A 69 25.75 -11.67 -0.74
C GLN A 69 25.34 -12.20 -2.12
N ALA A 70 26.30 -12.80 -2.85
CA ALA A 70 26.06 -13.31 -4.20
C ALA A 70 24.98 -14.39 -4.26
N GLU A 71 24.78 -15.13 -3.16
CA GLU A 71 23.78 -16.18 -3.00
C GLU A 71 22.34 -15.64 -2.99
N TYR A 72 22.14 -14.38 -2.62
CA TYR A 72 20.83 -13.74 -2.50
C TYR A 72 20.62 -12.64 -3.55
N GLU A 73 21.14 -12.84 -4.78
CA GLU A 73 20.92 -11.92 -5.89
C GLU A 73 19.43 -11.63 -6.14
N ASN A 74 18.57 -12.64 -6.01
CA ASN A 74 17.11 -12.47 -6.15
C ASN A 74 16.55 -11.45 -5.16
N PHE A 75 17.07 -11.40 -3.94
CA PHE A 75 16.63 -10.41 -2.94
C PHE A 75 17.12 -9.00 -3.27
N ARG A 76 18.34 -8.87 -3.80
CA ARG A 76 18.83 -7.58 -4.34
C ARG A 76 17.93 -7.08 -5.46
N LEU A 77 17.58 -7.94 -6.42
CA LEU A 77 16.67 -7.61 -7.51
C LEU A 77 15.28 -7.21 -7.02
N LEU A 78 14.75 -7.92 -6.01
CA LEU A 78 13.47 -7.59 -5.38
C LEU A 78 13.47 -6.18 -4.75
N LEU A 79 14.57 -5.76 -4.10
CA LEU A 79 14.72 -4.42 -3.54
C LEU A 79 14.88 -3.33 -4.61
N GLU A 80 15.53 -3.65 -5.74
CA GLU A 80 15.79 -2.69 -6.83
C GLU A 80 14.55 -2.42 -7.68
N ALA A 81 13.69 -3.42 -7.89
CA ALA A 81 12.49 -3.32 -8.72
C ALA A 81 11.57 -2.13 -8.36
N PRO A 82 11.07 -1.97 -7.12
CA PRO A 82 10.20 -0.86 -6.77
C PRO A 82 10.91 0.50 -6.84
N VAL A 83 12.23 0.54 -6.63
CA VAL A 83 13.02 1.78 -6.74
C VAL A 83 13.14 2.23 -8.20
N LYS A 84 13.27 1.29 -9.13
CA LYS A 84 13.28 1.58 -10.56
C LYS A 84 11.93 2.16 -11.00
N ASP A 85 10.85 1.46 -10.68
CA ASP A 85 9.50 1.87 -11.06
C ASP A 85 9.13 3.23 -10.42
N ALA A 86 9.52 3.45 -9.16
CA ALA A 86 9.36 4.75 -8.50
C ALA A 86 10.09 5.89 -9.24
N LYS A 87 11.32 5.66 -9.70
CA LYS A 87 12.10 6.66 -10.44
C LYS A 87 11.45 7.00 -11.78
N ASP A 88 10.96 5.99 -12.50
CA ASP A 88 10.31 6.18 -13.78
C ASP A 88 9.07 7.09 -13.61
N ILE A 89 8.24 6.82 -12.59
CA ILE A 89 7.09 7.67 -12.24
C ILE A 89 7.51 9.10 -11.85
N ILE A 90 8.53 9.24 -11.01
CA ILE A 90 9.02 10.55 -10.53
C ILE A 90 9.52 11.42 -11.68
N ASN A 91 10.20 10.81 -12.66
CA ASN A 91 10.79 11.54 -13.79
C ASN A 91 9.75 12.07 -14.78
N GLU A 92 8.61 11.37 -14.91
CA GLU A 92 7.55 11.76 -15.83
C GLU A 92 6.55 12.74 -15.21
N ARG A 93 6.45 12.78 -13.89
CA ARG A 93 5.38 13.51 -13.19
C ARG A 93 5.70 14.97 -12.88
N PHE A 94 4.70 15.83 -13.11
CA PHE A 94 4.71 17.22 -12.69
C PHE A 94 3.46 17.60 -11.88
N PRO A 95 3.57 18.25 -10.70
CA PRO A 95 4.82 18.55 -10.00
C PRO A 95 5.52 17.28 -9.50
N VAL A 96 6.84 17.37 -9.30
CA VAL A 96 7.65 16.26 -8.80
C VAL A 96 7.07 15.79 -7.46
N PRO A 97 6.68 14.50 -7.34
CA PRO A 97 6.10 13.98 -6.12
C PRO A 97 7.16 13.81 -5.02
N ARG A 98 6.71 13.83 -3.77
CA ARG A 98 7.58 13.53 -2.64
C ARG A 98 7.85 12.03 -2.59
N PHE A 99 9.12 11.64 -2.66
CA PHE A 99 9.55 10.27 -2.46
C PHE A 99 9.69 9.93 -0.96
N ILE A 100 9.20 8.75 -0.57
CA ILE A 100 9.26 8.22 0.80
C ILE A 100 9.70 6.75 0.73
N ASP A 101 10.68 6.37 1.54
CA ASP A 101 11.10 4.97 1.75
C ASP A 101 10.96 4.68 3.24
N THR A 102 10.22 3.64 3.59
CA THR A 102 9.93 3.31 4.99
C THR A 102 9.70 1.82 5.20
N ASP A 103 9.89 1.38 6.43
CA ASP A 103 9.67 0.00 6.83
C ASP A 103 8.38 -0.12 7.64
N GLN A 104 7.88 -1.34 7.82
CA GLN A 104 6.83 -1.66 8.79
C GLN A 104 7.20 -1.14 10.18
N GLY A 105 6.28 -0.40 10.81
CA GLY A 105 6.53 0.27 12.10
C GLY A 105 7.34 1.58 12.01
N GLY A 106 7.84 1.95 10.82
CA GLY A 106 8.52 3.21 10.58
C GLY A 106 7.59 4.43 10.71
N SER A 107 8.13 5.57 11.16
CA SER A 107 7.32 6.78 11.38
C SER A 107 6.68 7.34 10.11
N GLN A 108 7.28 7.08 8.94
CA GLN A 108 6.74 7.50 7.64
C GLN A 108 5.73 6.50 7.07
N ALA A 109 5.59 5.29 7.63
CA ALA A 109 4.59 4.30 7.20
C ALA A 109 3.15 4.82 7.36
N ARG A 110 2.94 5.81 8.25
CA ARG A 110 1.65 6.51 8.42
C ARG A 110 1.08 7.10 7.12
N PHE A 111 1.93 7.48 6.17
CA PHE A 111 1.47 8.00 4.87
C PHE A 111 0.75 6.93 4.05
N LEU A 112 1.15 5.66 4.17
CA LEU A 112 0.44 4.51 3.60
C LEU A 112 -0.78 4.17 4.45
N LEU A 113 -0.63 4.07 5.77
CA LEU A 113 -1.71 3.66 6.67
C LEU A 113 -2.92 4.61 6.64
N ALA A 114 -2.70 5.91 6.40
CA ALA A 114 -3.77 6.89 6.26
C ALA A 114 -4.53 6.81 4.92
N LYS A 115 -4.07 5.97 3.98
CA LYS A 115 -4.66 5.81 2.64
C LYS A 115 -5.32 4.44 2.44
N VAL A 116 -4.95 3.44 3.23
CA VAL A 116 -5.52 2.09 3.12
C VAL A 116 -6.91 2.03 3.74
N ASN A 117 -7.78 1.24 3.12
CA ASN A 117 -9.05 0.86 3.70
C ASN A 117 -8.83 -0.01 4.95
N PRO A 118 -9.41 0.33 6.12
CA PRO A 118 -9.24 -0.42 7.36
C PRO A 118 -10.16 -1.64 7.43
N SER A 119 -10.02 -2.59 6.49
CA SER A 119 -10.77 -3.86 6.52
C SER A 119 -10.40 -4.71 7.73
N GLN A 120 -9.14 -4.61 8.17
CA GLN A 120 -8.58 -5.21 9.37
C GLN A 120 -8.23 -4.08 10.35
N SER A 121 -9.24 -3.65 11.11
CA SER A 121 -9.12 -2.67 12.19
C SER A 121 -9.03 -3.36 13.55
N HIS A 122 -8.53 -2.66 14.56
CA HIS A 122 -8.54 -3.09 15.96
C HIS A 122 -9.93 -3.56 16.46
N ASN A 123 -11.02 -3.02 15.90
CA ASN A 123 -12.39 -3.44 16.21
C ASN A 123 -12.75 -4.85 15.67
N ASN A 124 -12.13 -5.29 14.57
CA ASN A 124 -12.33 -6.61 13.96
C ASN A 124 -11.10 -7.54 14.11
N ALA A 125 -10.03 -7.09 14.77
CA ALA A 125 -8.78 -7.84 14.95
C ALA A 125 -8.95 -9.16 15.74
N HIS A 126 -10.09 -9.33 16.43
CA HIS A 126 -10.45 -10.54 17.17
C HIS A 126 -11.61 -11.31 16.51
N ALA A 127 -12.03 -10.93 15.30
CA ALA A 127 -13.05 -11.65 14.56
C ALA A 127 -12.49 -12.95 13.99
N TYR A 128 -13.33 -13.99 13.91
CA TYR A 128 -12.96 -15.31 13.40
C TYR A 128 -12.47 -15.19 11.94
N GLY A 129 -11.19 -15.48 11.68
CA GLY A 129 -10.55 -15.34 10.36
C GLY A 129 -9.64 -14.11 10.19
N ALA A 130 -9.40 -13.32 11.23
CA ALA A 130 -8.39 -12.27 11.20
C ALA A 130 -6.98 -12.87 11.06
N ASP A 131 -6.19 -12.34 10.13
CA ASP A 131 -4.78 -12.72 9.96
C ASP A 131 -3.97 -12.11 11.10
N PRO A 132 -3.37 -12.93 12.01
CA PRO A 132 -2.62 -12.41 13.14
C PRO A 132 -1.31 -11.72 12.73
N SER A 133 -0.88 -11.83 11.47
CA SER A 133 0.34 -11.21 10.95
C SER A 133 0.14 -9.80 10.38
N ALA A 134 -1.10 -9.39 10.12
CA ALA A 134 -1.40 -8.07 9.57
C ALA A 134 -1.51 -7.03 10.69
N ALA A 135 -0.73 -5.95 10.60
CA ALA A 135 -0.79 -4.86 11.57
C ALA A 135 -2.15 -4.14 11.43
N PRO A 136 -3.03 -4.17 12.45
CA PRO A 136 -4.35 -3.59 12.34
C PRO A 136 -4.25 -2.06 12.20
N VAL A 137 -5.02 -1.51 11.26
CA VAL A 137 -5.09 -0.05 11.10
C VAL A 137 -5.90 0.52 12.25
N ILE A 138 -5.26 1.36 13.07
CA ILE A 138 -5.88 2.01 14.22
C ILE A 138 -6.58 3.27 13.73
N THR A 139 -7.87 3.14 13.41
CA THR A 139 -8.74 4.25 13.01
C THR A 139 -10.19 3.95 13.38
N ASP A 140 -10.98 5.01 13.57
CA ASP A 140 -12.45 4.99 13.69
C ASP A 140 -13.14 5.11 12.33
N ASP A 141 -12.38 5.21 11.23
CA ASP A 141 -12.94 5.29 9.88
C ASP A 141 -13.70 4.03 9.49
N VAL A 142 -14.72 4.23 8.67
CA VAL A 142 -15.61 3.17 8.18
C VAL A 142 -14.93 2.42 7.03
N SER A 143 -14.91 1.09 7.09
CA SER A 143 -14.40 0.27 5.99
C SER A 143 -15.31 0.36 4.76
N LEU A 144 -14.74 0.15 3.56
CA LEU A 144 -15.49 0.14 2.31
C LEU A 144 -16.67 -0.84 2.34
N GLN A 145 -16.52 -1.98 3.03
CA GLN A 145 -17.61 -2.94 3.17
C GLN A 145 -18.81 -2.33 3.90
N VAL A 146 -18.59 -1.69 5.05
CA VAL A 146 -19.66 -1.07 5.85
C VAL A 146 -20.29 0.09 5.07
N PHE A 147 -19.48 0.88 4.36
CA PHE A 147 -19.99 1.91 3.46
C PHE A 147 -20.93 1.33 2.40
N MET A 148 -20.52 0.25 1.73
CA MET A 148 -21.32 -0.41 0.70
C MET A 148 -22.59 -1.04 1.26
N GLU A 149 -22.57 -1.59 2.47
CA GLU A 149 -23.76 -2.12 3.15
C GLU A 149 -24.79 -1.01 3.44
N HIS A 150 -24.33 0.14 3.94
CA HIS A 150 -25.19 1.30 4.17
C HIS A 150 -25.73 1.87 2.86
N LEU A 151 -24.88 2.01 1.84
CA LEU A 151 -25.29 2.48 0.52
C LEU A 151 -26.37 1.59 -0.09
N LYS A 152 -26.19 0.26 -0.05
CA LYS A 152 -27.20 -0.70 -0.52
C LYS A 152 -28.52 -0.53 0.22
N LYS A 153 -28.49 -0.42 1.54
CA LYS A 153 -29.70 -0.26 2.37
C LYS A 153 -30.48 1.01 2.02
N LEU A 154 -29.78 2.13 1.81
CA LEU A 154 -30.41 3.40 1.43
C LEU A 154 -30.90 3.39 -0.02
N ALA A 155 -30.16 2.79 -0.94
CA ALA A 155 -30.53 2.73 -2.36
C ALA A 155 -31.83 1.93 -2.60
N VAL A 156 -32.12 0.94 -1.75
CA VAL A 156 -33.38 0.16 -1.82
C VAL A 156 -34.48 0.71 -0.92
N SER A 157 -34.21 1.77 -0.14
CA SER A 157 -35.23 2.43 0.66
C SER A 157 -36.03 3.40 -0.21
N SER A 158 -37.36 3.27 -0.19
CA SER A 158 -38.26 4.11 -0.98
C SER A 158 -38.10 5.58 -0.61
N SER A 159 -37.99 6.45 -1.62
CA SER A 159 -38.01 7.90 -1.43
C SER A 159 -39.43 8.33 -1.05
N THR A 160 -39.71 8.48 0.24
CA THR A 160 -40.91 9.19 0.72
C THR A 160 -40.67 10.68 0.79
#